data_AF-A0A3B0SSU8-F1
#
_entry.id   AF-A0A3B0SSU8-F1
#
_cell.length_a   1.000
_cell.length_b   1.000
_cell.length_c   1.000
_cell.angle_alpha   90.00
_cell.angle_beta   90.00
_cell.angle_gamma   90.00
#
_symmetry.space_group_name_H-M   'P 1'
#
loop_
_entity.id
_entity.type
_entity.pdbx_description
1 polymer ?
#
loop_
_entity_poly.entity_id
_entity_poly.type
_entity_poly.pdbx_seq_one_letter_code
_entity_poly.pdbx_strand_id
1 'polypeptide(L)'
;MDFDTIVNLSKSRGFVFPSSEIYGGLRSAYDYGPLGAALLRNVKEQWWRSMVKLRDDIVGIDSAIIQSPQVWEASGHLASFTDPLVECTNCNARHRLDKLEDQDQCPTCGKRGTFAAAKDF
;
A
#
# COMPACT_ATOMS: atom_id res chain seq x y z
N MET A 1 13.35 -10.84 -18.42
CA MET A 1 13.05 -11.16 -17.02
C MET A 1 11.72 -10.51 -16.72
N ASP A 2 10.67 -11.31 -16.54
CA ASP A 2 9.35 -10.81 -16.18
C ASP A 2 9.27 -10.53 -14.66
N PHE A 3 8.18 -9.88 -14.24
CA PHE A 3 7.96 -9.55 -12.84
C PHE A 3 7.83 -10.81 -11.97
N ASP A 4 7.19 -11.86 -12.47
CA ASP A 4 6.99 -13.13 -11.76
C ASP A 4 8.31 -13.81 -11.43
N THR A 5 9.30 -13.73 -12.33
CA THR A 5 10.66 -14.22 -12.09
C THR A 5 11.30 -13.53 -10.89
N ILE A 6 11.11 -12.21 -10.75
CA ILE A 6 11.64 -11.42 -9.63
C ILE A 6 10.92 -11.81 -8.34
N VAL A 7 9.59 -11.91 -8.35
CA VAL A 7 8.80 -12.32 -7.18
C VAL A 7 9.23 -13.70 -6.68
N ASN A 8 9.39 -14.65 -7.60
CA ASN A 8 9.84 -16.01 -7.28
C ASN A 8 11.26 -16.03 -6.71
N LEU A 9 12.16 -15.20 -7.23
CA LEU A 9 13.51 -15.06 -6.69
C LEU A 9 13.48 -14.46 -5.27
N SER A 10 12.71 -13.40 -5.05
CA SER A 10 12.56 -12.76 -3.75
C SER A 10 12.04 -13.73 -2.69
N LYS A 11 11.05 -14.56 -3.03
CA LYS A 11 10.54 -15.60 -2.14
C LYS A 11 11.56 -16.70 -1.89
N SER A 12 12.14 -17.28 -2.95
CA SER A 12 13.08 -18.41 -2.84
C SER A 12 14.40 -18.07 -2.15
N ARG A 13 14.81 -16.80 -2.16
CA ARG A 13 16.06 -16.33 -1.53
C ARG A 13 15.85 -15.68 -0.17
N GLY A 14 14.63 -15.64 0.35
CA GLY A 14 14.37 -15.09 1.69
C GLY A 14 14.46 -13.57 1.77
N PHE A 15 13.96 -12.88 0.74
CA PHE A 15 13.78 -11.43 0.77
C PHE A 15 12.41 -11.04 1.33
N VAL A 16 11.32 -11.44 0.67
CA VAL A 16 9.97 -11.01 1.02
C VAL A 16 9.00 -12.18 0.87
N PHE A 17 8.09 -12.32 1.84
CA PHE A 17 7.05 -13.33 1.88
C PHE A 17 5.67 -12.68 2.08
N PRO A 18 4.58 -13.24 1.53
CA PRO A 18 3.23 -12.85 1.92
C PRO A 18 3.07 -13.04 3.44
N SER A 19 2.59 -12.01 4.15
CA SER A 19 2.42 -12.13 5.58
C SER A 19 1.33 -13.14 5.92
N SER A 20 1.51 -13.91 6.99
CA SER A 20 0.57 -14.97 7.41
C SER A 20 0.32 -16.05 6.33
N GLU A 21 1.33 -16.36 5.50
CA GLU A 21 1.21 -17.27 4.35
C GLU A 21 0.56 -18.63 4.71
N ILE A 22 0.98 -19.25 5.82
CA ILE A 22 0.46 -20.57 6.24
C ILE A 22 -1.02 -20.53 6.68
N TYR A 23 -1.60 -19.35 6.84
CA TYR A 23 -3.00 -19.12 7.20
C TYR A 23 -3.84 -18.55 6.05
N GLY A 24 -3.32 -18.59 4.81
CA GLY A 24 -4.02 -18.08 3.63
C GLY A 24 -3.60 -16.68 3.20
N GLY A 25 -2.64 -16.07 3.91
CA GLY A 25 -2.06 -14.78 3.56
C GLY A 25 -2.94 -13.57 3.93
N LEU A 26 -2.28 -12.47 4.26
CA LEU A 26 -2.93 -11.17 4.44
C LEU A 26 -2.63 -10.29 3.23
N ARG A 27 -3.68 -9.88 2.51
CA ARG A 27 -3.54 -9.03 1.33
C ARG A 27 -2.84 -7.72 1.71
N SER A 28 -1.90 -7.29 0.87
CA SER A 28 -1.11 -6.06 1.04
C SER A 28 -0.23 -6.02 2.29
N ALA A 29 0.02 -7.17 2.93
CA ALA A 29 0.96 -7.29 4.04
C ALA A 29 2.05 -8.31 3.71
N TYR A 30 3.29 -8.00 4.08
CA TYR A 30 4.46 -8.80 3.74
C TYR A 30 5.47 -8.83 4.88
N ASP A 31 6.13 -9.98 5.02
CA ASP A 31 7.19 -10.19 6.01
C ASP A 31 8.54 -10.23 5.31
N TYR A 32 9.54 -9.53 5.86
CA TYR A 32 10.90 -9.54 5.33
C TYR A 32 11.70 -10.71 5.91
N GLY A 33 12.21 -11.58 5.03
CA GLY A 33 13.10 -12.67 5.40
C GLY A 33 14.52 -12.21 5.76
N PRO A 34 15.46 -13.13 6.05
CA PRO A 34 16.80 -12.77 6.52
C PRO A 34 17.55 -11.79 5.59
N LEU A 35 17.53 -12.05 4.27
CA LEU A 35 18.18 -11.16 3.30
C LEU A 35 17.40 -9.87 3.10
N GLY A 36 16.06 -9.94 3.14
CA GLY A 36 15.20 -8.77 3.01
C GLY A 36 15.32 -7.80 4.17
N ALA A 37 15.40 -8.30 5.40
CA ALA A 37 15.58 -7.50 6.59
C ALA A 37 16.95 -6.81 6.60
N ALA A 38 18.01 -7.52 6.18
CA ALA A 38 19.34 -6.94 6.01
C ALA A 38 19.36 -5.86 4.92
N LEU A 39 18.73 -6.12 3.77
CA LEU A 39 18.62 -5.14 2.69
C LEU A 39 17.83 -3.89 3.14
N LEU A 40 16.67 -4.08 3.78
CA LEU A 40 15.84 -2.99 4.28
C LEU A 40 16.61 -2.11 5.27
N ARG A 41 17.37 -2.72 6.19
CA ARG A 41 18.23 -1.98 7.13
C ARG A 41 19.31 -1.20 6.38
N ASN A 42 20.01 -1.83 5.44
CA ASN A 42 21.06 -1.17 4.67
C ASN A 42 20.52 0.03 3.90
N VAL A 43 19.36 -0.08 3.26
CA VAL A 43 18.73 1.04 2.54
C VAL A 43 18.36 2.18 3.50
N LYS A 44 17.75 1.87 4.65
CA LYS A 44 17.41 2.88 5.67
C LYS A 44 18.65 3.61 6.20
N GLU A 45 19.72 2.88 6.51
CA GLU A 45 20.98 3.46 7.01
C GLU A 45 21.67 4.33 5.96
N GLN A 46 21.69 3.91 4.69
CA GLN A 46 22.26 4.73 3.62
C GLN A 46 21.47 6.02 3.41
N TRP A 47 20.13 5.95 3.45
CA TRP A 47 19.28 7.12 3.36
C TRP A 47 19.49 8.07 4.55
N TRP A 48 19.53 7.54 5.78
CA TRP A 48 19.75 8.36 6.96
C TRP A 48 21.12 9.04 6.93
N ARG A 49 22.15 8.32 6.47
CA ARG A 49 23.48 8.90 6.27
C ARG A 49 23.44 10.03 5.27
N SER A 50 22.87 9.82 4.09
CA SER A 50 22.88 10.82 3.01
C SER A 50 22.04 12.05 3.32
N MET A 51 20.87 11.86 3.94
CA MET A 51 19.92 12.94 4.19
C MET A 51 20.16 13.65 5.51
N VAL A 52 20.53 12.93 6.58
CA VAL A 52 20.63 13.52 7.92
C VAL A 52 22.08 13.73 8.35
N LYS A 53 22.96 12.72 8.18
CA LYS A 53 24.33 12.82 8.71
C LYS A 53 25.27 13.68 7.85
N LEU A 54 25.03 13.74 6.54
CA LEU A 54 25.90 14.43 5.58
C LEU A 54 25.39 15.82 5.17
N ARG A 55 24.28 16.26 5.75
CA ARG A 55 23.67 17.56 5.47
C ARG A 55 23.49 18.34 6.75
N ASP A 56 23.80 19.63 6.72
CA ASP A 56 23.69 20.51 7.88
C ASP A 56 22.28 21.13 8.02
N ASP A 57 21.38 20.86 7.06
CA ASP A 57 20.06 21.49 6.96
C ASP A 57 18.88 20.53 7.27
N ILE A 58 19.16 19.32 7.74
CA ILE A 58 18.13 18.32 8.06
C ILE A 58 18.37 17.75 9.46
N VAL A 59 17.32 17.74 10.28
CA VAL A 59 17.34 17.21 11.65
C VAL A 59 16.52 15.92 11.71
N GLY A 60 17.11 14.87 12.25
CA GLY A 60 16.44 13.59 12.47
C GLY A 60 15.53 13.62 13.69
N ILE A 61 14.31 13.10 13.56
CA ILE A 61 13.36 12.90 14.65
C ILE A 61 12.74 11.50 14.57
N ASP A 62 12.25 10.98 15.69
CA ASP A 62 11.46 9.75 15.78
C ASP A 62 10.16 10.06 16.54
N SER A 63 9.03 9.99 15.84
CA SER A 63 7.71 10.37 16.36
C SER A 63 6.82 9.15 16.60
N ALA A 64 5.90 9.25 17.56
CA ALA A 64 4.90 8.21 17.77
C ALA A 64 4.03 7.98 16.51
N ILE A 65 3.65 6.72 16.26
CA ILE A 65 2.73 6.38 15.15
C ILE A 65 1.29 6.80 15.51
N ILE A 66 0.89 6.58 16.77
CA ILE A 66 -0.45 6.95 17.25
C ILE A 66 -0.43 8.44 17.59
N GLN A 67 -1.34 9.18 16.96
CA GLN A 67 -1.45 10.64 17.05
C GLN A 67 -2.86 11.05 17.49
N SER A 68 -2.98 12.26 18.06
CA SER A 68 -4.28 12.86 18.36
C SER A 68 -5.10 13.06 17.08
N PRO A 69 -6.43 12.79 17.09
CA PRO A 69 -7.32 13.06 15.96
C PRO A 69 -7.22 14.48 15.40
N GLN A 70 -6.96 15.46 16.26
CA GLN A 70 -6.83 16.87 15.89
C GLN A 70 -5.67 17.13 14.90
N VAL A 71 -4.61 16.31 14.94
CA VAL A 71 -3.48 16.43 13.98
C VAL A 71 -3.94 16.04 12.57
N TRP A 72 -4.76 14.99 12.46
CA TRP A 72 -5.30 14.52 11.19
C TRP A 72 -6.34 15.49 10.63
N GLU A 73 -7.12 16.14 11.50
CA GLU A 73 -8.05 17.19 11.10
C GLU A 73 -7.32 18.42 10.58
N ALA A 74 -6.37 18.96 11.37
CA ALA A 74 -5.63 20.16 11.02
C ALA A 74 -4.79 20.01 9.75
N SER A 75 -4.30 18.80 9.47
CA SER A 75 -3.57 18.49 8.23
C SER A 75 -4.48 18.21 7.03
N GLY A 76 -5.80 18.15 7.23
CA GLY A 76 -6.79 17.88 6.18
C GLY A 76 -6.99 16.40 5.84
N HIS A 77 -6.24 15.47 6.45
CA HIS A 77 -6.34 14.04 6.13
C HIS A 77 -7.74 13.47 6.33
N LEU A 78 -8.49 13.94 7.33
CA LEU A 78 -9.87 13.49 7.56
C LEU A 78 -10.83 13.86 6.42
N ALA A 79 -10.52 14.89 5.64
CA ALA A 79 -11.37 15.39 4.56
C ALA A 79 -10.94 14.91 3.16
N SER A 80 -9.65 14.61 2.96
CA SER A 80 -9.10 14.40 1.62
C SER A 80 -8.32 13.11 1.42
N PHE A 81 -7.98 12.37 2.48
CA PHE A 81 -7.21 11.14 2.35
C PHE A 81 -8.13 9.93 2.11
N THR A 82 -8.87 9.97 0.99
CA THR A 82 -9.86 8.95 0.63
C THR A 82 -9.65 8.51 -0.82
N ASP A 83 -9.99 7.25 -1.10
CA ASP A 83 -10.05 6.73 -2.47
C ASP A 83 -11.52 6.55 -2.87
N PRO A 84 -11.97 7.06 -4.04
CA PRO A 84 -13.36 6.91 -4.45
C PRO A 84 -13.64 5.44 -4.80
N LEU A 85 -14.50 4.79 -4.03
CA LEU A 85 -14.89 3.40 -4.24
C LEU A 85 -16.32 3.30 -4.76
N VAL A 86 -16.51 2.49 -5.80
CA VAL A 86 -17.82 2.08 -6.30
C VAL A 86 -18.06 0.59 -6.03
N GLU A 87 -19.30 0.24 -5.73
CA GLU A 87 -19.73 -1.14 -5.52
C GLU A 87 -20.64 -1.57 -6.65
N CYS A 88 -20.36 -2.72 -7.26
CA CYS A 88 -21.21 -3.31 -8.28
C CYS A 88 -22.43 -3.97 -7.61
N THR A 89 -23.63 -3.43 -7.83
CA THR A 89 -24.89 -3.94 -7.26
C THR A 89 -25.27 -5.34 -7.72
N ASN A 90 -24.60 -5.87 -8.74
CA ASN A 90 -24.83 -7.23 -9.24
C ASN A 90 -23.98 -8.30 -8.55
N CYS A 91 -22.70 -8.02 -8.26
CA CYS A 91 -21.78 -9.01 -7.68
C CYS A 91 -21.16 -8.57 -6.35
N ASN A 92 -21.52 -7.39 -5.85
CA ASN A 92 -21.01 -6.74 -4.63
C ASN A 92 -19.48 -6.55 -4.62
N ALA A 93 -18.83 -6.65 -5.78
CA ALA A 93 -17.42 -6.35 -5.92
C ALA A 93 -17.20 -4.84 -5.81
N ARG A 94 -16.18 -4.45 -5.03
CA ARG A 94 -15.78 -3.06 -4.84
C ARG A 94 -14.55 -2.74 -5.68
N HIS A 95 -14.59 -1.60 -6.32
CA HIS A 95 -13.55 -1.13 -7.22
C HIS A 95 -13.24 0.33 -6.96
N ARG A 96 -11.95 0.68 -7.03
CA ARG A 96 -11.52 2.06 -7.05
C ARG A 96 -11.94 2.69 -8.36
N LEU A 97 -12.78 3.72 -8.28
CA LEU A 97 -13.35 4.40 -9.45
C LEU A 97 -12.25 4.97 -10.36
N ASP A 98 -11.19 5.53 -9.77
CA ASP A 98 -10.05 6.10 -10.47
C ASP A 98 -9.15 5.06 -11.16
N LYS A 99 -9.40 3.77 -10.93
CA LYS A 99 -8.64 2.64 -11.51
C LYS A 99 -9.46 1.83 -12.52
N LEU A 100 -10.71 2.21 -12.78
CA LEU A 100 -11.53 1.56 -13.79
C LEU A 100 -11.17 2.09 -15.18
N GLU A 101 -10.91 1.18 -16.11
CA GLU A 101 -10.73 1.53 -17.53
C GLU A 101 -12.03 2.01 -18.16
N ASP A 102 -13.14 1.34 -17.81
CA ASP A 102 -14.51 1.70 -18.20
C ASP A 102 -15.34 1.87 -16.91
N GLN A 103 -15.74 3.11 -16.62
CA GLN A 103 -16.52 3.45 -15.41
C GLN A 103 -17.97 2.94 -15.48
N ASP A 104 -18.42 2.45 -16.62
CA ASP A 104 -19.74 1.84 -16.76
C ASP A 104 -19.69 0.31 -16.66
N GLN A 105 -18.53 -0.34 -16.81
CA GLN A 105 -18.43 -1.80 -16.85
C GLN A 105 -17.71 -2.38 -15.61
N CYS A 106 -18.39 -3.30 -14.91
CA CYS A 106 -17.77 -4.03 -13.81
C CYS A 106 -16.70 -5.01 -14.32
N PRO A 107 -15.42 -4.90 -13.92
CA PRO A 107 -14.37 -5.78 -14.43
C PRO A 107 -14.46 -7.20 -13.86
N THR A 108 -15.18 -7.41 -12.75
CA THR A 108 -15.36 -8.74 -12.14
C THR A 108 -16.44 -9.57 -12.81
N CYS A 109 -17.57 -8.96 -13.22
CA CYS A 109 -18.71 -9.71 -13.78
C CYS A 109 -19.12 -9.27 -15.20
N GLY A 110 -18.46 -8.25 -15.76
CA GLY A 110 -18.68 -7.75 -17.12
C GLY A 110 -19.99 -6.97 -17.33
N LYS A 111 -20.87 -6.87 -16.33
CA LYS A 111 -22.14 -6.13 -16.44
C LYS A 111 -21.90 -4.62 -16.46
N ARG A 112 -22.75 -3.93 -17.21
CA ARG A 112 -22.71 -2.47 -17.38
C ARG A 112 -23.80 -1.75 -16.58
N GLY A 113 -23.53 -0.53 -16.14
CA GLY A 113 -24.49 0.32 -15.43
C GLY A 113 -24.89 -0.22 -14.05
N THR A 114 -24.05 -1.07 -13.45
CA THR A 114 -24.32 -1.71 -12.15
C THR A 114 -23.58 -1.08 -11.00
N PHE A 115 -22.80 0.00 -11.21
CA PHE A 115 -22.10 0.66 -10.11
C PHE A 115 -23.02 1.57 -9.32
N ALA A 116 -22.98 1.44 -7.99
CA ALA A 116 -23.57 2.40 -7.07
C ALA A 116 -22.79 3.73 -7.09
N ALA A 117 -23.36 4.76 -6.47
CA ALA A 117 -22.66 6.03 -6.27
C ALA A 117 -21.33 5.82 -5.54
N ALA A 118 -20.30 6.55 -5.99
CA ALA A 118 -18.99 6.51 -5.36
C ALA A 118 -19.09 6.98 -3.91
N LYS A 119 -18.35 6.31 -3.04
CA LYS A 119 -18.20 6.68 -1.64
C LYS A 119 -16.72 6.87 -1.34
N ASP A 120 -16.44 7.92 -0.60
CA ASP A 120 -15.12 8.18 -0.06
C ASP A 120 -14.94 7.30 1.18
N PHE A 121 -13.92 6.45 1.15
CA PHE A 121 -13.47 5.66 2.29
C PHE A 121 -12.00 5.93 2.58
#